data_AF-A0A0N0P676-F1
#
_entry.id   AF-A0A0N0P676-F1
#
_cell.length_a   1.000
_cell.length_b   1.000
_cell.length_c   1.000
_cell.angle_alpha   90.00
_cell.angle_beta   90.00
_cell.angle_gamma   90.00
#
_symmetry.space_group_name_H-M   'P 1'
#
loop_
_entity.id
_entity.type
_entity.pdbx_description
1 polymer ?
#
loop_
_entity_poly.entity_id
_entity_poly.type
_entity_poly.pdbx_seq_one_letter_code
_entity_poly.pdbx_strand_id
1 'polypeptide(L)'
;MLFKRSRLLRSAYDELTVVGSRWTQVLAKSPNAAATGPPHVQAHLALPRITIIPTLHVASMKFYDRVLEYIDQAVRRNKDTVVLLEGICDSDAAEKQQMQEYAEITQNQDLRQTMITKADDNTLYSPEVMQEICQELGVRHDLLCSLESTIRLQECYLKPKLAATSGLSLRNNADLNMHEVQKLLAEESARLHLLGESLPSSVAVSQIGSFPLIRKHRERKVASVARAYCEGWFDSEIDGEVIIPWGYFHSEAIKHYILEGNKPRGNSDDGGAAGSSSGARVENAARAGGGGVASPAYNHPPLVFVEADELLAKVPFDVPKELIEPVQSEPIANT
;
A
#
# COMPACT_ATOMS: atom_id res chain seq x y z
N MET A 1 -0.51 26.09 38.96
CA MET A 1 -0.98 24.69 38.83
C MET A 1 -0.30 24.08 37.63
N LEU A 2 0.63 23.15 37.84
CA LEU A 2 1.31 22.45 36.73
C LEU A 2 0.40 21.33 36.23
N PHE A 3 -0.07 21.45 34.98
CA PHE A 3 -0.63 20.32 34.25
C PHE A 3 0.47 19.28 34.04
N LYS A 4 0.54 18.27 34.92
CA LYS A 4 1.28 17.04 34.65
C LYS A 4 0.61 16.37 33.45
N ARG A 5 1.16 16.57 32.26
CA ARG A 5 0.90 15.70 31.11
C ARG A 5 1.33 14.30 31.51
N SER A 6 0.37 13.46 31.92
CA SER A 6 0.54 12.02 32.02
C SER A 6 0.85 11.51 30.61
N ARG A 7 2.13 11.44 30.25
CA ARG A 7 2.61 10.61 29.14
C ARG A 7 2.33 9.17 29.57
N LEU A 8 1.17 8.65 29.17
CA LEU A 8 0.99 7.21 29.07
C LEU A 8 2.02 6.74 28.03
N LEU A 9 3.18 6.27 28.50
CA LEU A 9 4.18 5.58 27.72
C LEU A 9 3.61 4.21 27.32
N ARG A 10 2.56 4.19 26.49
CA ARG A 10 2.16 2.97 25.79
C ARG A 10 3.16 2.78 24.67
N SER A 11 3.79 1.60 24.59
CA SER A 11 4.59 1.32 23.41
C SER A 11 3.67 1.25 22.19
N ALA A 12 4.19 1.49 20.98
CA ALA A 12 3.40 1.36 19.74
C ALA A 12 2.74 -0.04 19.65
N TYR A 13 3.30 -1.03 20.35
CA TYR A 13 2.77 -2.39 20.45
C TYR A 13 1.51 -2.52 21.31
N ASP A 14 1.44 -1.79 22.43
CA ASP A 14 0.25 -1.79 23.30
C ASP A 14 -0.97 -1.21 22.55
N GLU A 15 -0.72 -0.33 21.57
CA GLU A 15 -1.76 0.15 20.66
C GLU A 15 -2.15 -0.92 19.62
N LEU A 16 -1.17 -1.56 18.96
CA LEU A 16 -1.39 -2.60 17.95
C LEU A 16 -2.22 -3.78 18.47
N THR A 17 -1.95 -4.23 19.69
CA THR A 17 -2.67 -5.37 20.32
C THR A 17 -4.12 -5.06 20.66
N VAL A 18 -4.42 -3.80 21.01
CA VAL A 18 -5.79 -3.36 21.36
C VAL A 18 -6.60 -3.02 20.12
N VAL A 19 -5.96 -2.38 19.14
CA VAL A 19 -6.62 -1.83 17.95
C VAL A 19 -6.72 -2.87 16.84
N GLY A 20 -5.72 -3.75 16.69
CA GLY A 20 -5.64 -4.66 15.55
C GLY A 20 -5.64 -3.94 14.21
N SER A 21 -5.88 -4.68 13.13
CA SER A 21 -6.07 -4.13 11.80
C SER A 21 -7.49 -3.61 11.64
N ARG A 22 -7.64 -2.31 11.40
CA ARG A 22 -8.92 -1.63 11.18
C ARG A 22 -9.07 -1.31 9.71
N TRP A 23 -9.91 -2.06 9.01
CA TRP A 23 -10.09 -1.91 7.58
C TRP A 23 -11.09 -0.80 7.33
N THR A 24 -10.68 0.18 6.54
CA THR A 24 -11.48 1.38 6.25
C THR A 24 -11.77 1.45 4.77
N GLN A 25 -12.94 2.00 4.43
CA GLN A 25 -13.32 2.30 3.06
C GLN A 25 -13.40 3.80 2.85
N VAL A 26 -12.91 4.25 1.70
CA VAL A 26 -13.09 5.59 1.19
C VAL A 26 -13.91 5.49 -0.09
N LEU A 27 -15.05 6.16 -0.11
CA LEU A 27 -15.98 6.17 -1.23
C LEU A 27 -15.68 7.38 -2.12
N ALA A 28 -15.53 7.15 -3.42
CA ALA A 28 -15.47 8.24 -4.39
C ALA A 28 -16.90 8.64 -4.76
N LYS A 29 -17.32 9.84 -4.33
CA LYS A 29 -18.65 10.37 -4.58
C LYS A 29 -18.58 11.56 -5.50
N SER A 30 -19.50 11.66 -6.46
CA SER A 30 -19.68 12.89 -7.21
C SER A 30 -20.70 13.79 -6.48
N PRO A 31 -20.32 14.96 -5.96
CA PRO A 31 -21.24 15.84 -5.24
C PRO A 31 -22.39 16.35 -6.13
N ASN A 32 -22.19 16.35 -7.46
CA ASN A 32 -23.22 16.72 -8.42
C ASN A 32 -24.08 15.52 -8.87
N ALA A 33 -23.81 14.29 -8.39
CA ALA A 33 -24.66 13.11 -8.60
C ALA A 33 -26.09 13.35 -8.09
N ALA A 34 -26.22 14.04 -6.94
CA ALA A 34 -27.50 14.40 -6.37
C ALA A 34 -28.29 15.40 -7.25
N ALA A 35 -27.60 16.17 -8.10
CA ALA A 35 -28.20 17.13 -9.03
C ALA A 35 -28.48 16.56 -10.43
N THR A 36 -27.98 15.36 -10.75
CA THR A 36 -28.05 14.72 -12.07
C THR A 36 -29.29 13.83 -12.24
N GLY A 37 -30.45 14.37 -11.87
CA GLY A 37 -31.74 13.80 -12.24
C GLY A 37 -32.32 12.77 -11.25
N PRO A 38 -33.44 12.11 -11.63
CA PRO A 38 -34.23 11.29 -10.71
C PRO A 38 -33.45 10.04 -10.23
N PRO A 39 -33.89 9.37 -9.15
CA PRO A 39 -33.17 8.27 -8.51
C PRO A 39 -32.74 7.11 -9.43
N HIS A 40 -33.47 6.88 -10.53
CA HIS A 40 -33.12 5.86 -11.51
C HIS A 40 -31.86 6.20 -12.34
N VAL A 41 -31.52 7.49 -12.51
CA VAL A 41 -30.29 7.93 -13.19
C VAL A 41 -29.08 7.81 -12.24
N GLN A 42 -29.30 8.09 -10.94
CA GLN A 42 -28.27 7.98 -9.90
C GLN A 42 -27.84 6.52 -9.65
N ALA A 43 -28.73 5.56 -9.83
CA ALA A 43 -28.46 4.13 -9.68
C ALA A 43 -27.46 3.56 -10.72
N HIS A 44 -27.16 4.31 -11.78
CA HIS A 44 -26.23 3.90 -12.84
C HIS A 44 -24.85 4.54 -12.72
N LEU A 45 -24.63 5.46 -11.77
CA LEU A 45 -23.33 6.06 -11.57
C LEU A 45 -22.39 5.04 -10.91
N ALA A 46 -21.24 4.82 -11.54
CA ALA A 46 -20.16 4.07 -10.92
C ALA A 46 -19.80 4.66 -9.55
N LEU A 47 -19.57 3.80 -8.56
CA LEU A 47 -19.16 4.20 -7.22
C LEU A 47 -17.82 3.54 -6.86
N PRO A 48 -16.72 3.92 -7.54
CA PRO A 48 -15.40 3.41 -7.20
C PRO A 48 -15.08 3.65 -5.73
N ARG A 49 -14.36 2.70 -5.13
CA ARG A 49 -13.99 2.75 -3.72
C ARG A 49 -12.54 2.38 -3.51
N ILE A 50 -11.98 2.85 -2.40
CA ILE A 50 -10.64 2.49 -1.93
C ILE A 50 -10.79 1.80 -0.59
N THR A 51 -10.26 0.59 -0.47
CA THR A 51 -10.22 -0.17 0.78
C THR A 51 -8.79 -0.21 1.31
N ILE A 52 -8.59 0.27 2.53
CA ILE A 52 -7.28 0.29 3.19
C ILE A 52 -7.26 -0.84 4.22
N ILE A 53 -6.28 -1.74 4.09
CA ILE A 53 -6.07 -2.89 4.98
C ILE A 53 -4.71 -2.73 5.66
N PRO A 54 -4.66 -2.26 6.91
CA PRO A 54 -3.41 -2.19 7.67
C PRO A 54 -2.79 -3.57 7.87
N THR A 55 -1.56 -3.80 7.40
CA THR A 55 -0.81 -5.06 7.56
C THR A 55 0.41 -4.88 8.46
N LEU A 56 0.96 -6.00 8.92
CA LEU A 56 2.29 -6.06 9.55
C LEU A 56 3.15 -7.03 8.74
N HIS A 57 4.48 -6.84 8.78
CA HIS A 57 5.41 -7.77 8.15
C HIS A 57 5.44 -9.15 8.84
N VAL A 58 4.96 -9.24 10.08
CA VAL A 58 4.79 -10.48 10.82
C VAL A 58 3.43 -10.47 11.51
N ALA A 59 2.63 -11.51 11.29
CA ALA A 59 1.27 -11.64 11.83
C ALA A 59 0.87 -13.11 11.92
N SER A 60 -0.24 -13.38 12.61
CA SER A 60 -0.84 -14.71 12.60
C SER A 60 -1.29 -15.12 11.19
N MET A 61 -1.23 -16.42 10.90
CA MET A 61 -1.80 -16.99 9.67
C MET A 61 -3.29 -16.65 9.55
N LYS A 62 -4.04 -16.69 10.66
CA LYS A 62 -5.45 -16.32 10.71
C LYS A 62 -5.71 -14.90 10.21
N PHE A 63 -4.86 -13.93 10.60
CA PHE A 63 -4.96 -12.56 10.10
C PHE A 63 -4.75 -12.52 8.58
N TYR A 64 -3.67 -13.13 8.09
CA TYR A 64 -3.38 -13.14 6.66
C TYR A 64 -4.43 -13.88 5.83
N ASP A 65 -4.97 -14.98 6.33
CA ASP A 65 -6.07 -15.71 5.68
C ASP A 65 -7.30 -14.82 5.53
N ARG A 66 -7.63 -13.98 6.52
CA ARG A 66 -8.70 -12.97 6.37
C ARG A 66 -8.41 -11.95 5.29
N VAL A 67 -7.18 -11.45 5.22
CA VAL A 67 -6.77 -10.51 4.15
C VAL A 67 -6.91 -11.19 2.77
N LEU A 68 -6.43 -12.42 2.64
CA LEU A 68 -6.54 -13.22 1.42
C LEU A 68 -8.00 -13.48 1.02
N GLU A 69 -8.83 -13.91 1.97
CA GLU A 69 -10.26 -14.14 1.78
C GLU A 69 -10.96 -12.89 1.24
N TYR A 70 -10.67 -11.72 1.82
CA TYR A 70 -11.26 -10.46 1.37
C TYR A 70 -10.84 -10.12 -0.06
N ILE A 71 -9.55 -10.16 -0.35
CA ILE A 71 -9.00 -9.77 -1.65
C ILE A 71 -9.48 -10.74 -2.74
N ASP A 72 -9.43 -12.05 -2.51
CA ASP A 72 -9.94 -13.05 -3.45
C ASP A 72 -11.44 -12.87 -3.71
N GLN A 73 -12.23 -12.58 -2.67
CA GLN A 73 -13.66 -12.28 -2.84
C GLN A 73 -13.89 -10.99 -3.64
N ALA A 74 -13.12 -9.94 -3.40
CA ALA A 74 -13.24 -8.68 -4.14
C ALA A 74 -12.91 -8.88 -5.62
N VAL A 75 -11.79 -9.53 -5.93
CA VAL A 75 -11.35 -9.84 -7.31
C VAL A 75 -12.35 -10.72 -8.04
N ARG A 76 -12.95 -11.72 -7.37
CA ARG A 76 -13.99 -12.58 -7.98
C ARG A 76 -15.31 -11.86 -8.23
N ARG A 77 -15.68 -10.92 -7.35
CA ARG A 77 -16.91 -10.13 -7.50
C ARG A 77 -16.76 -9.06 -8.57
N ASN A 78 -15.56 -8.49 -8.71
CA ASN A 78 -15.30 -7.36 -9.57
C ASN A 78 -13.97 -7.50 -10.33
N LYS A 79 -14.07 -7.62 -11.65
CA LYS A 79 -12.91 -7.67 -12.56
C LYS A 79 -12.06 -6.40 -12.49
N ASP A 80 -12.67 -5.27 -12.11
CA ASP A 80 -12.04 -3.96 -11.99
C ASP A 80 -11.55 -3.75 -10.54
N THR A 81 -10.92 -4.78 -9.98
CA THR A 81 -10.23 -4.73 -8.68
C THR A 81 -8.73 -4.61 -8.89
N VAL A 82 -8.11 -3.62 -8.26
CA VAL A 82 -6.66 -3.38 -8.27
C VAL A 82 -6.13 -3.45 -6.85
N VAL A 83 -5.05 -4.20 -6.63
CA VAL A 83 -4.37 -4.32 -5.33
C VAL A 83 -3.01 -3.64 -5.43
N LEU A 84 -2.83 -2.53 -4.71
CA LEU A 84 -1.58 -1.76 -4.70
C LEU A 84 -0.65 -2.35 -3.65
N LEU A 85 0.39 -3.05 -4.08
CA LEU A 85 1.36 -3.69 -3.21
C LEU A 85 2.37 -2.68 -2.65
N GLU A 86 2.80 -2.96 -1.42
CA GLU A 86 3.96 -2.30 -0.81
C GLU A 86 5.26 -2.98 -1.28
N GLY A 87 6.18 -2.18 -1.83
CA GLY A 87 7.48 -2.65 -2.28
C GLY A 87 8.20 -1.66 -3.20
N ILE A 88 9.43 -1.30 -2.84
CA ILE A 88 10.29 -0.46 -3.67
C ILE A 88 10.99 -1.34 -4.70
N CYS A 89 10.80 -1.02 -5.99
CA CYS A 89 11.47 -1.72 -7.07
C CYS A 89 12.82 -1.06 -7.39
N ASP A 90 13.83 -1.89 -7.68
CA ASP A 90 15.16 -1.42 -8.09
C ASP A 90 15.14 -0.68 -9.43
N SER A 91 14.24 -1.09 -10.33
CA SER A 91 14.08 -0.51 -11.66
C SER A 91 12.72 -0.80 -12.26
N ASP A 92 12.33 -0.03 -13.28
CA ASP A 92 11.13 -0.29 -14.09
C ASP A 92 11.16 -1.67 -14.77
N ALA A 93 12.36 -2.22 -15.02
CA ALA A 93 12.50 -3.56 -15.60
C ALA A 93 12.15 -4.65 -14.57
N ALA A 94 12.66 -4.51 -13.34
CA ALA A 94 12.32 -5.40 -12.24
C ALA A 94 10.82 -5.33 -11.90
N GLU A 95 10.26 -4.12 -11.94
CA GLU A 95 8.83 -3.89 -11.77
C GLU A 95 8.01 -4.72 -12.78
N LYS A 96 8.33 -4.57 -14.07
CA LYS A 96 7.65 -5.30 -15.16
C LYS A 96 7.83 -6.81 -15.06
N GLN A 97 9.03 -7.27 -14.71
CA GLN A 97 9.31 -8.69 -14.53
C GLN A 97 8.47 -9.28 -13.38
N GLN A 98 8.34 -8.58 -12.26
CA GLN A 98 7.51 -9.02 -11.14
C GLN A 98 6.03 -9.10 -11.53
N MET A 99 5.52 -8.16 -12.32
CA MET A 99 4.14 -8.22 -12.82
C MET A 99 3.92 -9.40 -13.79
N GLN A 100 4.93 -9.73 -14.61
CA GLN A 100 4.88 -10.90 -15.49
C GLN A 100 4.85 -12.19 -14.67
N GLU A 101 5.71 -12.30 -13.65
CA GLU A 101 5.76 -13.45 -12.75
C GLU A 101 4.40 -13.67 -12.06
N TYR A 102 3.76 -12.62 -11.54
CA TYR A 102 2.44 -12.74 -10.92
C TYR A 102 1.37 -13.23 -11.90
N ALA A 103 1.42 -12.77 -13.16
CA ALA A 103 0.51 -13.25 -14.20
C ALA A 103 0.76 -14.73 -14.52
N GLU A 104 2.02 -15.13 -14.66
CA GLU A 104 2.43 -16.53 -14.92
C GLU A 104 1.99 -17.47 -13.79
N ILE A 105 2.23 -17.09 -12.53
CA ILE A 105 1.83 -17.88 -11.36
C ILE A 105 0.30 -18.06 -11.34
N THR A 106 -0.47 -16.98 -11.51
CA THR A 106 -1.95 -17.07 -11.44
C THR A 106 -2.53 -17.92 -12.57
N GLN A 107 -1.96 -17.83 -13.78
CA GLN A 107 -2.45 -18.52 -14.97
C GLN A 107 -2.02 -20.00 -15.03
N ASN A 108 -0.92 -20.38 -14.38
CA ASN A 108 -0.44 -21.75 -14.33
C ASN A 108 -0.89 -22.47 -13.05
N GLN A 109 -1.74 -23.49 -13.21
CA GLN A 109 -2.31 -24.23 -12.08
C GLN A 109 -1.25 -24.92 -11.20
N ASP A 110 -0.21 -25.49 -11.79
CA ASP A 110 0.84 -26.20 -11.06
C ASP A 110 1.74 -25.22 -10.29
N LEU A 111 2.08 -24.09 -10.90
CA LEU A 111 2.83 -23.02 -10.23
C LEU A 111 2.01 -22.42 -9.09
N ARG A 112 0.72 -22.14 -9.31
CA ARG A 112 -0.20 -21.65 -8.28
C ARG A 112 -0.23 -22.59 -7.08
N GLN A 113 -0.42 -23.90 -7.32
CA GLN A 113 -0.46 -24.89 -6.23
C GLN A 113 0.88 -25.00 -5.52
N THR A 114 1.99 -24.97 -6.27
CA THR A 114 3.34 -24.99 -5.70
C THR A 114 3.59 -23.78 -4.79
N MET A 115 3.20 -22.58 -5.21
CA MET A 115 3.36 -21.37 -4.41
C MET A 115 2.52 -21.41 -3.13
N ILE A 116 1.28 -21.90 -3.19
CA ILE A 116 0.42 -22.08 -2.02
C ILE A 116 1.02 -23.09 -1.05
N THR A 117 1.42 -24.28 -1.55
CA THR A 117 2.04 -25.32 -0.71
C THR A 117 3.32 -24.82 -0.06
N LYS A 118 4.21 -24.14 -0.80
CA LYS A 118 5.42 -23.55 -0.22
C LYS A 118 5.13 -22.51 0.86
N ALA A 119 4.09 -21.71 0.69
CA ALA A 119 3.66 -20.74 1.70
C ALA A 119 3.11 -21.42 2.95
N ASP A 120 2.28 -22.45 2.79
CA ASP A 120 1.71 -23.23 3.90
C ASP A 120 2.79 -23.97 4.71
N ASP A 121 3.72 -24.61 3.99
CA ASP A 121 4.83 -25.36 4.57
C ASP A 121 5.99 -24.44 5.04
N ASN A 122 5.93 -23.14 4.77
CA ASN A 122 6.97 -22.15 5.06
C ASN A 122 8.35 -22.51 4.45
N THR A 123 8.34 -22.99 3.20
CA THR A 123 9.51 -23.46 2.45
C THR A 123 9.86 -22.57 1.25
N LEU A 124 9.31 -21.35 1.20
CA LEU A 124 9.60 -20.41 0.12
C LEU A 124 11.06 -19.95 0.11
N TYR A 125 11.63 -19.72 1.30
CA TYR A 125 13.00 -19.27 1.51
C TYR A 125 13.78 -20.29 2.34
N SER A 126 15.10 -20.31 2.16
CA SER A 126 15.97 -21.11 3.02
C SER A 126 16.02 -20.50 4.44
N PRO A 127 16.40 -21.28 5.47
CA PRO A 127 16.56 -20.77 6.83
C PRO A 127 17.49 -19.55 6.92
N GLU A 128 18.56 -19.52 6.11
CA GLU A 128 19.52 -18.40 6.08
C GLU A 128 18.85 -17.12 5.56
N VAL A 129 18.09 -17.23 4.46
CA VAL A 129 17.36 -16.08 3.90
C VAL A 129 16.26 -15.62 4.86
N MET A 130 15.56 -16.53 5.54
CA MET A 130 14.57 -16.14 6.56
C MET A 130 15.21 -15.39 7.73
N GLN A 131 16.42 -15.77 8.14
CA GLN A 131 17.16 -15.08 9.18
C GLN A 131 17.57 -13.66 8.73
N GLU A 132 18.03 -13.49 7.49
CA GLU A 132 18.35 -12.18 6.91
C GLU A 132 17.13 -11.27 6.86
N ILE A 133 15.98 -11.78 6.37
CA ILE A 133 14.72 -11.04 6.34
C ILE A 133 14.30 -10.64 7.78
N CYS A 134 14.38 -11.56 8.74
CA CYS A 134 14.05 -11.26 10.14
C CYS A 134 14.95 -10.16 10.71
N GLN A 135 16.26 -10.23 10.45
CA GLN A 135 17.21 -9.21 10.87
C GLN A 135 16.88 -7.85 10.24
N GLU A 136 16.57 -7.84 8.95
CA GLU A 136 16.19 -6.63 8.21
C GLU A 136 14.93 -5.97 8.78
N LEU A 137 13.94 -6.78 9.15
CA LEU A 137 12.65 -6.32 9.68
C LEU A 137 12.65 -6.07 11.19
N GLY A 138 13.76 -6.36 11.89
CA GLY A 138 13.84 -6.29 13.35
C GLY A 138 12.95 -7.33 14.06
N VAL A 139 12.69 -8.47 13.41
CA VAL A 139 11.90 -9.58 13.94
C VAL A 139 12.82 -10.60 14.61
N ARG A 140 12.43 -11.12 15.77
CA ARG A 140 13.18 -12.19 16.45
C ARG A 140 13.02 -13.53 15.75
N HIS A 141 14.03 -13.91 14.96
CA HIS A 141 14.03 -15.15 14.17
C HIS A 141 13.84 -16.41 15.04
N ASP A 142 14.54 -16.51 16.17
CA ASP A 142 14.45 -17.64 17.11
C ASP A 142 13.00 -17.86 17.61
N LEU A 143 12.35 -16.77 18.03
CA LEU A 143 10.98 -16.78 18.49
C LEU A 143 10.00 -17.05 17.35
N LEU A 144 10.21 -16.46 16.17
CA LEU A 144 9.40 -16.74 14.98
C LEU A 144 9.41 -18.23 14.64
N CYS A 145 10.59 -18.87 14.62
CA CYS A 145 10.72 -20.31 14.38
C CYS A 145 9.92 -21.15 15.39
N SER A 146 9.93 -20.78 16.67
CA SER A 146 9.13 -21.47 17.69
C SER A 146 7.61 -21.30 17.54
N LEU A 147 7.17 -20.27 16.82
CA LEU A 147 5.76 -19.91 16.63
C LEU A 147 5.28 -20.20 15.20
N GLU A 148 6.11 -20.87 14.40
CA GLU A 148 5.95 -20.99 12.96
C GLU A 148 4.57 -21.58 12.59
N SER A 149 4.07 -22.54 13.37
CA SER A 149 2.76 -23.17 13.16
C SER A 149 1.55 -22.22 13.17
N THR A 150 1.73 -20.98 13.65
CA THR A 150 0.64 -20.00 13.79
C THR A 150 0.97 -18.60 13.30
N ILE A 151 2.25 -18.23 13.23
CA ILE A 151 2.72 -16.89 12.88
C ILE A 151 3.71 -16.99 11.73
N ARG A 152 3.57 -16.08 10.76
CA ARG A 152 4.38 -16.07 9.55
C ARG A 152 4.84 -14.65 9.20
N LEU A 153 5.91 -14.58 8.42
CA LEU A 153 6.27 -13.36 7.71
C LEU A 153 5.31 -13.14 6.54
N GLN A 154 4.98 -11.88 6.28
CA GLN A 154 4.13 -11.46 5.16
C GLN A 154 4.72 -11.93 3.81
N GLU A 155 6.04 -11.82 3.66
CA GLU A 155 6.81 -12.26 2.48
C GLU A 155 6.72 -13.78 2.26
N CYS A 156 6.60 -14.58 3.33
CA CYS A 156 6.55 -16.03 3.23
C CYS A 156 5.12 -16.59 3.06
N TYR A 157 4.10 -15.83 3.48
CA TYR A 157 2.73 -16.34 3.55
C TYR A 157 1.73 -15.53 2.74
N LEU A 158 1.57 -14.23 3.04
CA LEU A 158 0.55 -13.40 2.41
C LEU A 158 0.87 -13.12 0.93
N LYS A 159 2.07 -12.59 0.64
CA LYS A 159 2.45 -12.21 -0.73
C LYS A 159 2.46 -13.36 -1.74
N PRO A 160 3.06 -14.55 -1.46
CA PRO A 160 3.02 -15.66 -2.40
C PRO A 160 1.60 -16.16 -2.66
N LYS A 161 0.73 -16.19 -1.63
CA LYS A 161 -0.68 -16.55 -1.81
C LYS A 161 -1.47 -15.49 -2.57
N LEU A 162 -1.16 -14.20 -2.40
CA LEU A 162 -1.72 -13.12 -3.22
C LEU A 162 -1.32 -13.28 -4.69
N ALA A 163 -0.04 -13.53 -4.98
CA ALA A 163 0.45 -13.78 -6.34
C ALA A 163 -0.21 -15.01 -6.98
N ALA A 164 -0.48 -16.04 -6.17
CA ALA A 164 -1.13 -17.27 -6.60
C ALA A 164 -2.63 -17.11 -6.90
N THR A 165 -3.35 -16.32 -6.09
CA THR A 165 -4.82 -16.22 -6.17
C THR A 165 -5.31 -15.00 -6.95
N SER A 166 -4.56 -13.91 -6.91
CA SER A 166 -4.99 -12.58 -7.35
C SER A 166 -3.95 -11.86 -8.23
N GLY A 167 -2.98 -12.58 -8.79
CA GLY A 167 -1.79 -12.02 -9.47
C GLY A 167 -2.11 -11.03 -10.60
N LEU A 168 -3.21 -11.22 -11.33
CA LEU A 168 -3.63 -10.32 -12.41
C LEU A 168 -4.11 -8.94 -11.91
N SER A 169 -4.55 -8.86 -10.66
CA SER A 169 -5.03 -7.64 -10.01
C SER A 169 -3.93 -6.90 -9.24
N LEU A 170 -2.75 -7.49 -9.07
CA LEU A 170 -1.65 -6.89 -8.30
C LEU A 170 -0.93 -5.80 -9.10
N ARG A 171 -0.55 -4.71 -8.43
CA ARG A 171 0.26 -3.61 -8.99
C ARG A 171 1.31 -3.19 -7.97
N ASN A 172 2.58 -3.14 -8.38
CA ASN A 172 3.70 -2.68 -7.54
C ASN A 172 4.20 -1.27 -7.91
N ASN A 173 3.56 -0.60 -8.87
CA ASN A 173 3.98 0.72 -9.37
C ASN A 173 3.45 1.91 -8.54
N ALA A 174 2.80 1.62 -7.40
CA ALA A 174 2.22 2.64 -6.52
C ALA A 174 3.22 3.19 -5.50
N ASP A 175 4.27 2.43 -5.16
CA ASP A 175 5.36 2.85 -4.28
C ASP A 175 6.45 3.61 -5.07
N LEU A 176 7.44 4.17 -4.36
CA LEU A 176 8.62 4.74 -4.98
C LEU A 176 9.49 3.66 -5.64
N ASN A 177 10.14 3.99 -6.74
CA ASN A 177 11.26 3.20 -7.25
C ASN A 177 12.60 3.70 -6.68
N MET A 178 13.67 2.90 -6.82
CA MET A 178 14.97 3.26 -6.26
C MET A 178 15.56 4.55 -6.83
N HIS A 179 15.21 4.94 -8.06
CA HIS A 179 15.63 6.22 -8.62
C HIS A 179 15.00 7.41 -7.87
N GLU A 180 13.69 7.34 -7.60
CA GLU A 180 12.99 8.33 -6.78
C GLU A 180 13.54 8.37 -5.35
N VAL A 181 13.82 7.22 -4.75
CA VAL A 181 14.43 7.15 -3.41
C VAL A 181 15.80 7.82 -3.38
N GLN A 182 16.68 7.53 -4.35
CA GLN A 182 18.02 8.15 -4.43
C GLN A 182 17.94 9.67 -4.55
N LYS A 183 16.98 10.18 -5.35
CA LYS A 183 16.74 11.61 -5.47
C LYS A 183 16.33 12.22 -4.12
N LEU A 184 15.39 11.60 -3.42
CA LEU A 184 14.92 12.07 -2.11
C LEU A 184 16.01 12.01 -1.04
N LEU A 185 16.87 10.98 -1.07
CA LEU A 185 18.04 10.88 -0.20
C LEU A 185 19.04 12.02 -0.46
N ALA A 186 19.25 12.40 -1.72
CA ALA A 186 20.11 13.54 -2.07
C ALA A 186 19.53 14.87 -1.56
N GLU A 187 18.21 15.08 -1.70
CA GLU A 187 17.51 16.25 -1.15
C GLU A 187 17.61 16.31 0.38
N GLU A 188 17.42 15.18 1.05
CA GLU A 188 17.54 15.08 2.50
C GLU A 188 18.98 15.30 2.98
N SER A 189 19.97 14.79 2.23
CA SER A 189 21.39 15.05 2.48
C SER A 189 21.71 16.54 2.43
N ALA A 190 21.21 17.25 1.41
CA ALA A 190 21.39 18.69 1.28
C ALA A 190 20.73 19.45 2.45
N ARG A 191 19.53 19.03 2.86
CA ARG A 191 18.81 19.61 4.01
C ARG A 191 19.56 19.41 5.33
N LEU A 192 20.07 18.21 5.58
CA LEU A 192 20.83 17.89 6.79
C LEU A 192 22.18 18.62 6.82
N HIS A 193 22.86 18.72 5.68
CA HIS A 193 24.11 19.47 5.57
C HIS A 193 23.93 20.95 5.96
N LEU A 194 22.79 21.56 5.62
CA LEU A 194 22.46 22.93 6.04
C LEU A 194 22.25 23.05 7.56
N LEU A 195 21.92 21.96 8.25
CA LEU A 195 21.75 21.89 9.70
C LEU A 195 23.02 21.44 10.44
N GLY A 196 24.11 21.18 9.71
CA GLY A 196 25.35 20.63 10.27
C GLY A 196 25.27 19.13 10.61
N GLU A 197 24.26 18.44 10.09
CA GLU A 197 24.06 16.99 10.22
C GLU A 197 24.46 16.29 8.92
N SER A 198 24.69 14.97 8.98
CA SER A 198 25.03 14.16 7.81
C SER A 198 24.27 12.85 7.77
N LEU A 199 23.98 12.37 6.57
CA LEU A 199 23.46 11.02 6.36
C LEU A 199 24.58 9.99 6.53
N PRO A 200 24.22 8.74 6.91
CA PRO A 200 25.13 7.59 6.80
C PRO A 200 25.64 7.45 5.36
N SER A 201 26.87 6.94 5.21
CA SER A 201 27.48 6.68 3.88
C SER A 201 26.75 5.61 3.07
N SER A 202 25.95 4.76 3.73
CA SER A 202 25.08 3.77 3.12
C SER A 202 23.80 3.66 3.95
N VAL A 203 22.66 3.60 3.26
CA VAL A 203 21.34 3.40 3.86
C VAL A 203 20.83 2.04 3.39
N ALA A 204 20.56 1.13 4.33
CA ALA A 204 19.96 -0.15 4.01
C ALA A 204 18.50 0.02 3.53
N VAL A 205 18.00 -0.88 2.69
CA VAL A 205 16.64 -0.79 2.12
C VAL A 205 15.58 -0.73 3.23
N SER A 206 15.68 -1.57 4.25
CA SER A 206 14.83 -1.50 5.44
C SER A 206 14.82 -0.17 6.19
N GLN A 207 15.91 0.59 6.09
CA GLN A 207 16.03 1.88 6.77
C GLN A 207 15.42 3.02 5.95
N ILE A 208 15.13 2.81 4.66
CA ILE A 208 14.55 3.83 3.77
C ILE A 208 13.23 4.37 4.36
N GLY A 209 12.39 3.49 4.91
CA GLY A 209 11.12 3.89 5.53
C GLY A 209 11.25 4.74 6.80
N SER A 210 12.44 4.78 7.42
CA SER A 210 12.70 5.59 8.62
C SER A 210 12.88 7.08 8.31
N PHE A 211 13.22 7.44 7.07
CA PHE A 211 13.41 8.83 6.66
C PHE A 211 12.05 9.51 6.46
N PRO A 212 11.71 10.57 7.23
CA PRO A 212 10.39 11.20 7.17
C PRO A 212 10.03 11.72 5.77
N LEU A 213 11.01 12.27 5.04
CA LEU A 213 10.81 12.78 3.69
C LEU A 213 10.40 11.67 2.73
N ILE A 214 11.08 10.52 2.79
CA ILE A 214 10.82 9.38 1.90
C ILE A 214 9.47 8.76 2.24
N ARG A 215 9.23 8.47 3.53
CA ARG A 215 7.95 7.97 4.02
C ARG A 215 6.76 8.81 3.54
N LYS A 216 6.86 10.13 3.69
CA LYS A 216 5.84 11.08 3.22
C LYS A 216 5.59 10.98 1.72
N HIS A 217 6.64 10.83 0.92
CA HIS A 217 6.50 10.70 -0.54
C HIS A 217 5.88 9.36 -0.94
N ARG A 218 6.28 8.24 -0.30
CA ARG A 218 5.66 6.93 -0.51
C ARG A 218 4.15 7.00 -0.25
N GLU A 219 3.77 7.49 0.93
CA GLU A 219 2.36 7.58 1.35
C GLU A 219 1.52 8.46 0.40
N ARG A 220 2.08 9.59 -0.06
CA ARG A 220 1.42 10.48 -1.03
C ARG A 220 1.27 9.87 -2.41
N LYS A 221 2.30 9.16 -2.91
CA LYS A 221 2.28 8.53 -4.22
C LYS A 221 1.19 7.47 -4.28
N VAL A 222 1.13 6.59 -3.27
CA VAL A 222 0.08 5.56 -3.16
C VAL A 222 -1.32 6.18 -3.13
N ALA A 223 -1.52 7.22 -2.31
CA ALA A 223 -2.79 7.95 -2.25
C ALA A 223 -3.19 8.55 -3.62
N SER A 224 -2.22 9.16 -4.32
CA SER A 224 -2.45 9.74 -5.65
C SER A 224 -2.80 8.68 -6.69
N VAL A 225 -2.11 7.54 -6.68
CA VAL A 225 -2.36 6.42 -7.61
C VAL A 225 -3.74 5.82 -7.37
N ALA A 226 -4.11 5.59 -6.10
CA ALA A 226 -5.43 5.08 -5.74
C ALA A 226 -6.56 6.00 -6.22
N ARG A 227 -6.40 7.32 -6.02
CA ARG A 227 -7.36 8.32 -6.52
C ARG A 227 -7.47 8.31 -8.04
N ALA A 228 -6.34 8.25 -8.75
CA ALA A 228 -6.32 8.24 -10.21
C ALA A 228 -7.06 7.03 -10.81
N TYR A 229 -6.97 5.85 -10.17
CA TYR A 229 -7.78 4.70 -10.56
C TYR A 229 -9.28 4.97 -10.40
N CYS A 230 -9.71 5.47 -9.24
CA CYS A 230 -11.11 5.81 -9.01
C CYS A 230 -11.63 6.89 -9.98
N GLU A 231 -10.84 7.92 -10.24
CA GLU A 231 -11.17 8.98 -11.19
C GLU A 231 -11.32 8.42 -12.62
N GLY A 232 -10.37 7.62 -13.09
CA GLY A 232 -10.45 7.00 -14.42
C GLY A 232 -11.60 6.00 -14.58
N TRP A 233 -11.93 5.25 -13.52
CA TRP A 233 -13.09 4.36 -13.51
C TRP A 233 -14.42 5.12 -13.50
N PHE A 234 -14.51 6.21 -12.74
CA PHE A 234 -15.71 7.04 -12.74
C PHE A 234 -15.98 7.65 -14.12
N ASP A 235 -14.96 8.16 -14.79
CA ASP A 235 -15.05 8.70 -16.16
C ASP A 235 -15.44 7.63 -17.19
N SER A 236 -15.16 6.36 -16.88
CA SER A 236 -15.48 5.21 -17.73
C SER A 236 -16.77 4.49 -17.30
N GLU A 237 -17.49 5.02 -16.29
CA GLU A 237 -18.67 4.40 -15.68
C GLU A 237 -18.43 2.96 -15.19
N ILE A 238 -17.24 2.69 -14.64
CA ILE A 238 -16.83 1.40 -14.07
C ILE A 238 -16.92 1.45 -12.55
N ASP A 239 -17.72 0.58 -11.92
CA ASP A 239 -17.64 0.35 -10.47
C ASP A 239 -16.39 -0.50 -10.20
N GLY A 240 -15.37 0.09 -9.60
CA GLY A 240 -14.07 -0.53 -9.34
C GLY A 240 -13.65 -0.42 -7.87
N GLU A 241 -12.70 -1.26 -7.46
CA GLU A 241 -12.14 -1.21 -6.10
C GLU A 241 -10.60 -1.19 -6.13
N VAL A 242 -10.02 -0.19 -5.45
CA VAL A 242 -8.59 -0.18 -5.14
C VAL A 242 -8.40 -0.73 -3.72
N ILE A 243 -7.61 -1.77 -3.55
CA ILE A 243 -7.25 -2.34 -2.24
C ILE A 243 -5.80 -2.00 -1.93
N ILE A 244 -5.55 -1.49 -0.73
CA ILE A 244 -4.24 -1.04 -0.24
C ILE A 244 -3.87 -1.86 1.01
N PRO A 245 -3.29 -3.06 0.87
CA PRO A 245 -2.78 -3.88 1.98
C PRO A 245 -1.36 -3.44 2.38
N TRP A 246 -1.27 -2.35 3.14
CA TRP A 246 -0.02 -1.65 3.46
C TRP A 246 0.28 -1.62 4.96
N GLY A 247 1.57 -1.48 5.30
CA GLY A 247 2.04 -1.43 6.68
C GLY A 247 1.22 -0.50 7.58
N TYR A 248 0.87 -0.98 8.79
CA TYR A 248 -0.01 -0.31 9.75
C TYR A 248 0.35 1.15 9.99
N PHE A 249 1.65 1.44 10.09
CA PHE A 249 2.13 2.79 10.36
C PHE A 249 1.96 3.76 9.17
N HIS A 250 1.70 3.28 7.96
CA HIS A 250 1.46 4.10 6.77
C HIS A 250 -0.04 4.36 6.53
N SER A 251 -0.92 3.48 7.01
CA SER A 251 -2.34 3.43 6.60
C SER A 251 -3.10 4.73 6.88
N GLU A 252 -2.94 5.33 8.06
CA GLU A 252 -3.64 6.59 8.40
C GLU A 252 -3.12 7.79 7.60
N ALA A 253 -1.82 7.83 7.29
CA ALA A 253 -1.25 8.89 6.47
C ALA A 253 -1.70 8.78 5.00
N ILE A 254 -1.71 7.56 4.45
CA ILE A 254 -2.27 7.29 3.11
C ILE A 254 -3.74 7.72 3.05
N LYS A 255 -4.55 7.32 4.03
CA LYS A 255 -5.96 7.73 4.13
C LYS A 255 -6.10 9.25 4.18
N HIS A 256 -5.32 9.92 5.03
CA HIS A 256 -5.30 11.38 5.11
C HIS A 256 -4.98 12.02 3.75
N TYR A 257 -3.99 11.51 3.01
CA TYR A 257 -3.64 12.06 1.70
C TYR A 257 -4.69 11.80 0.63
N ILE A 258 -5.40 10.66 0.70
CA ILE A 258 -6.57 10.41 -0.16
C ILE A 258 -7.63 11.49 0.09
N LEU A 259 -7.95 11.81 1.34
CA LEU A 259 -8.96 12.80 1.69
C LEU A 259 -8.49 14.25 1.43
N GLU A 260 -7.21 14.55 1.67
CA GLU A 260 -6.62 15.87 1.43
C GLU A 260 -6.68 16.27 -0.04
N GLY A 261 -6.61 15.32 -0.97
CA GLY A 261 -6.75 15.59 -2.40
C GLY A 261 -8.09 16.19 -2.82
N ASN A 262 -9.09 16.25 -1.91
CA ASN A 262 -10.35 16.97 -2.15
C ASN A 262 -10.18 18.50 -2.10
N LYS A 263 -9.11 19.00 -1.48
CA LYS A 263 -8.87 20.45 -1.43
C LYS A 263 -8.69 20.94 -2.87
N PRO A 264 -9.39 22.02 -3.28
CA PRO A 264 -9.10 22.64 -4.57
C PRO A 264 -7.61 22.94 -4.60
N ARG A 265 -6.93 22.58 -5.69
CA ARG A 265 -5.54 23.00 -5.92
C ARG A 265 -5.55 24.52 -5.93
N GLY A 266 -5.37 25.14 -4.76
CA GLY A 266 -5.21 26.58 -4.67
C GLY A 266 -4.04 26.97 -5.54
N ASN A 267 -4.12 28.11 -6.21
CA ASN A 267 -2.97 28.77 -6.81
C ASN A 267 -1.91 28.97 -5.72
N SER A 268 -1.04 27.98 -5.53
CA SER A 268 0.25 28.18 -4.89
C SER A 268 1.14 28.74 -5.98
N ASP A 269 1.15 30.07 -6.07
CA ASP A 269 2.29 30.83 -6.53
C ASP A 269 3.49 30.49 -5.62
N ASP A 270 4.12 29.34 -5.86
CA ASP A 270 5.46 29.04 -5.37
C ASP A 270 6.35 28.89 -6.60
N GLY A 271 7.09 29.95 -6.87
CA GLY A 271 8.03 30.05 -7.97
C GLY A 271 9.13 28.99 -7.86
N GLY A 272 9.31 28.23 -8.94
CA GLY A 272 10.37 27.23 -9.05
C GLY A 272 10.50 26.72 -10.48
N ALA A 273 11.12 27.56 -11.31
CA ALA A 273 11.77 27.31 -12.59
C ALA A 273 11.36 26.09 -13.46
N ALA A 274 10.89 26.44 -14.66
CA ALA A 274 10.77 25.64 -15.87
C ALA A 274 11.84 24.53 -16.05
N GLY A 275 11.35 23.33 -16.32
CA GLY A 275 12.09 22.21 -16.90
C GLY A 275 11.15 21.38 -17.75
N SER A 276 11.09 21.70 -19.04
CA SER A 276 10.28 21.01 -20.04
C SER A 276 10.82 19.60 -20.29
N SER A 277 9.98 18.57 -20.18
CA SER A 277 10.14 17.36 -20.98
C SER A 277 8.80 16.68 -21.25
N SER A 278 8.54 16.58 -22.53
CA SER A 278 7.45 15.91 -23.20
C SER A 278 7.52 14.38 -23.06
N GLY A 279 6.35 13.75 -22.88
CA GLY A 279 6.03 12.49 -23.55
C GLY A 279 6.03 11.22 -22.69
N ALA A 280 4.83 10.68 -22.44
CA ALA A 280 4.51 9.25 -22.57
C ALA A 280 2.99 9.06 -22.44
N ARG A 281 2.28 9.36 -23.52
CA ARG A 281 0.89 8.93 -23.71
C ARG A 281 0.96 7.44 -24.06
N VAL A 282 0.39 6.58 -23.21
CA VAL A 282 0.34 5.14 -23.44
C VAL A 282 -0.58 4.88 -24.65
N GLU A 283 0.02 4.53 -25.79
CA GLU A 283 -0.68 4.18 -27.02
C GLU A 283 -1.12 2.70 -26.99
N ASN A 284 -2.43 2.47 -26.93
CA ASN A 284 -3.03 1.20 -27.36
C ASN A 284 -3.30 1.27 -28.86
N ALA A 285 -2.61 0.43 -29.63
CA ALA A 285 -2.84 0.26 -31.05
C ALA A 285 -3.84 -0.87 -31.32
N ALA A 286 -4.99 -0.54 -31.91
CA ALA A 286 -5.76 -1.46 -32.74
C ALA A 286 -6.45 -0.67 -33.88
N ARG A 287 -6.11 -1.04 -35.12
CA ARG A 287 -6.63 -0.49 -36.38
C ARG A 287 -8.11 -0.85 -36.58
N ALA A 288 -8.93 0.10 -37.02
CA ALA A 288 -9.51 0.14 -38.37
C ALA A 288 -10.73 1.09 -38.48
N GLY A 289 -10.70 1.98 -39.47
CA GLY A 289 -11.87 2.34 -40.30
C GLY A 289 -12.89 3.36 -39.77
N GLY A 290 -12.74 4.61 -40.21
CA GLY A 290 -13.80 5.41 -40.85
C GLY A 290 -15.07 5.77 -40.07
N GLY A 291 -15.27 7.07 -39.83
CA GLY A 291 -16.59 7.65 -39.53
C GLY A 291 -16.57 8.52 -38.28
N GLY A 292 -16.35 9.82 -38.47
CA GLY A 292 -16.43 10.80 -37.39
C GLY A 292 -17.84 10.86 -36.80
N VAL A 293 -17.95 10.49 -35.54
CA VAL A 293 -19.03 10.92 -34.65
C VAL A 293 -18.33 11.49 -33.43
N ALA A 294 -18.43 12.81 -33.23
CA ALA A 294 -17.93 13.44 -32.02
C ALA A 294 -18.75 12.90 -30.84
N SER A 295 -18.11 12.08 -30.00
CA SER A 295 -18.68 11.71 -28.70
C SER A 295 -18.88 12.98 -27.88
N PRO A 296 -20.04 13.17 -27.23
CA PRO A 296 -20.23 14.31 -26.35
C PRO A 296 -19.21 14.24 -25.22
N ALA A 297 -18.48 15.33 -25.00
CA ALA A 297 -17.63 15.50 -23.83
C ALA A 297 -18.54 15.55 -22.60
N TYR A 298 -18.77 14.40 -21.98
CA TYR A 298 -19.35 14.34 -20.64
C TYR A 298 -18.32 14.91 -19.68
N ASN A 299 -18.51 16.17 -19.29
CA ASN A 299 -17.79 16.77 -18.18
C ASN A 299 -18.30 16.12 -16.89
N HIS A 300 -17.74 14.96 -16.55
CA HIS A 300 -18.03 14.28 -15.29
C HIS A 300 -17.70 15.24 -14.13
N PRO A 301 -18.59 15.39 -13.14
CA PRO A 301 -18.33 16.28 -12.03
C PRO A 301 -17.20 15.74 -11.16
N PRO A 302 -16.34 16.62 -10.60
CA PRO A 302 -15.15 16.20 -9.87
C PRO A 302 -15.52 15.28 -8.71
N LEU A 303 -14.78 14.18 -8.54
CA LEU A 303 -14.97 13.27 -7.42
C LEU A 303 -14.49 13.91 -6.11
N VAL A 304 -15.24 13.62 -5.06
CA VAL A 304 -14.89 13.89 -3.67
C VAL A 304 -14.78 12.56 -2.95
N PHE A 305 -13.66 12.35 -2.26
CA PHE A 305 -13.38 11.14 -1.53
C PHE A 305 -13.82 11.30 -0.09
N VAL A 306 -14.69 10.42 0.41
CA VAL A 306 -15.19 10.48 1.78
C VAL A 306 -14.97 9.15 2.48
N GLU A 307 -14.49 9.18 3.72
CA GLU A 307 -14.42 7.98 4.55
C GLU A 307 -15.85 7.45 4.78
N ALA A 308 -16.03 6.14 4.68
CA ALA A 308 -17.28 5.48 5.01
C ALA A 308 -17.51 5.57 6.53
N ASP A 309 -18.76 5.75 6.94
CA ASP A 309 -19.12 5.90 8.35
C ASP A 309 -18.88 4.60 9.16
N GLU A 310 -18.90 3.45 8.47
CA GLU A 310 -18.74 2.13 9.07
C GLU A 310 -17.36 1.54 8.81
N LEU A 311 -16.80 0.92 9.86
CA LEU A 311 -15.59 0.12 9.74
C LEU A 311 -15.92 -1.17 8.98
N LEU A 312 -15.16 -1.47 7.93
CA LEU A 312 -15.37 -2.67 7.13
C LEU A 312 -15.07 -3.95 7.93
N ALA A 313 -13.95 -3.96 8.65
CA ALA A 313 -13.57 -5.06 9.53
C ALA A 313 -12.59 -4.60 10.61
N LYS A 314 -12.56 -5.33 11.73
CA LYS A 314 -11.51 -5.27 12.75
C LYS A 314 -10.95 -6.67 12.95
N VAL A 315 -9.69 -6.89 12.55
CA VAL A 315 -9.04 -8.21 12.63
C VAL A 315 -7.79 -8.10 13.52
N PRO A 316 -7.69 -8.87 14.61
CA PRO A 316 -6.47 -8.91 15.41
C PRO A 316 -5.27 -9.39 14.59
N PHE A 317 -4.09 -8.83 14.85
CA PHE A 317 -2.85 -9.35 14.28
C PHE A 317 -2.40 -10.66 14.95
N ASP A 318 -2.77 -10.86 16.22
CA ASP A 318 -2.43 -12.02 17.06
C ASP A 318 -0.92 -12.34 17.05
N VAL A 319 -0.12 -11.35 17.44
CA VAL A 319 1.34 -11.46 17.54
C VAL A 319 1.74 -11.28 19.02
N PRO A 320 2.83 -11.92 19.48
CA PRO A 320 3.46 -11.61 20.76
C PRO A 320 4.34 -10.36 20.70
N LYS A 321 4.36 -9.59 21.79
CA LYS A 321 5.13 -8.34 21.93
C LYS A 321 6.62 -8.54 21.71
N GLU A 322 7.12 -9.64 22.23
CA GLU A 322 8.50 -10.05 22.20
C GLU A 322 9.01 -10.30 20.78
N LEU A 323 8.12 -10.52 19.81
CA LEU A 323 8.50 -10.82 18.43
C LEU A 323 8.99 -9.58 17.67
N ILE A 324 8.51 -8.39 18.06
CA ILE A 324 8.82 -7.13 17.36
C ILE A 324 9.35 -6.00 18.25
N GLU A 325 9.36 -6.18 19.57
CA GLU A 325 10.09 -5.27 20.45
C GLU A 325 11.55 -5.73 20.64
N PRO A 326 12.54 -4.81 20.51
CA PRO A 326 13.93 -5.15 20.77
C PRO A 326 14.09 -5.56 22.23
N VAL A 327 14.88 -6.61 22.47
CA VAL A 327 15.25 -7.04 23.83
C VAL A 327 15.87 -5.84 24.54
N GLN A 328 15.26 -5.37 25.61
CA GLN A 328 15.89 -4.39 26.49
C GLN A 328 17.14 -5.06 27.05
N SER A 329 18.32 -4.67 26.55
CA SER A 329 19.57 -5.04 27.19
C SER A 329 19.55 -4.43 28.59
N GLU A 330 19.65 -5.28 29.61
CA GLU A 330 19.77 -4.79 30.98
C GLU A 330 20.93 -3.79 31.05
N PRO A 331 20.78 -2.69 31.81
CA PRO A 331 21.87 -1.74 31.97
C PRO A 331 23.06 -2.51 32.53
N ILE A 332 24.18 -2.50 31.80
CA ILE A 332 25.47 -2.96 32.28
C ILE A 332 25.71 -2.18 33.57
N ALA A 333 25.56 -2.85 34.71
CA ALA A 333 25.94 -2.30 36.00
C ALA A 333 27.44 -2.05 35.91
N ASN A 334 27.83 -0.78 35.75
CA ASN A 334 29.21 -0.35 35.89
C ASN A 334 29.60 -0.59 37.35
N THR A 335 30.18 -1.76 37.62
CA THR A 335 31.01 -2.03 38.80
C THR A 335 32.44 -1.61 38.52
#